data_AF-A0A024TA11-F1
#
_entry.id   AF-A0A024TA11-F1
#
_cell.length_a   1.000
_cell.length_b   1.000
_cell.length_c   1.000
_cell.angle_alpha   90.00
_cell.angle_beta   90.00
_cell.angle_gamma   90.00
#
_symmetry.space_group_name_H-M   'P 1'
#
loop_
_entity.id
_entity.type
_entity.pdbx_description
1 polymer ?
#
loop_
_entity_poly.entity_id
_entity_poly.type
_entity_poly.pdbx_seq_one_letter_code
_entity_poly.pdbx_strand_id
1 'polypeptide(L)'
;MYGNGMMIMPPYMMHSQAMFSRMPLPGGGEMVEEEPVYVNAKQYHRIMVRRQQRAKLEAKLGNARQRKAFLHASRHKHAMRRPRGPGGRFLTKEEIAALDREEAMAAAAHTGSDKEKIV
;
A
#
# COMPACT_ATOMS: atom_id res chain seq x y z
N MET A 1 9.48 21.49 -43.49
CA MET A 1 8.06 21.31 -43.86
C MET A 1 7.25 21.28 -42.57
N TYR A 2 6.63 22.42 -42.30
CA TYR A 2 5.58 22.81 -41.33
C TYR A 2 5.02 21.72 -40.39
N GLY A 3 4.79 21.92 -39.09
CA GLY A 3 4.47 23.14 -38.36
C GLY A 3 3.06 23.03 -37.76
N ASN A 4 2.97 23.16 -36.43
CA ASN A 4 1.83 23.57 -35.59
C ASN A 4 0.57 22.68 -35.44
N GLY A 5 0.38 22.23 -34.19
CA GLY A 5 -0.92 21.98 -33.55
C GLY A 5 -0.97 22.67 -32.17
N MET A 6 -0.64 23.96 -32.14
CA MET A 6 -0.75 24.86 -30.98
C MET A 6 -2.24 25.04 -30.64
N MET A 7 -2.72 24.51 -29.51
CA MET A 7 -4.04 24.86 -28.98
C MET A 7 -3.98 26.29 -28.42
N ILE A 8 -4.61 27.21 -29.15
CA ILE A 8 -4.86 28.59 -28.77
C ILE A 8 -6.05 28.60 -27.81
N MET A 9 -5.81 28.81 -26.52
CA MET A 9 -6.85 29.22 -25.56
C MET A 9 -7.05 30.74 -25.68
N PRO A 10 -8.27 31.25 -25.96
CA PRO A 10 -8.51 32.68 -26.07
C PRO A 10 -8.45 33.37 -24.70
N PRO A 11 -8.01 34.64 -24.65
CA PRO A 11 -7.66 35.35 -23.43
C PRO A 11 -8.77 36.30 -23.01
N TYR A 12 -9.44 36.03 -21.90
CA TYR A 12 -9.97 37.09 -21.03
C TYR A 12 -10.18 36.52 -19.62
N MET A 13 -9.39 37.04 -18.69
CA MET A 13 -9.54 37.10 -17.23
C MET A 13 -8.14 37.24 -16.61
N MET A 14 -7.39 38.26 -17.03
CA MET A 14 -6.49 38.94 -16.10
C MET A 14 -7.36 39.86 -15.26
N HIS A 15 -7.74 39.43 -14.07
CA HIS A 15 -8.05 40.36 -12.98
C HIS A 15 -7.33 39.88 -11.72
N SER A 16 -6.33 40.68 -11.38
CA SER A 16 -5.93 41.06 -10.02
C SER A 16 -5.22 40.04 -9.12
N GLN A 17 -4.03 40.48 -8.69
CA GLN A 17 -3.23 40.07 -7.53
C GLN A 17 -2.45 38.74 -7.60
N ALA A 18 -1.28 38.80 -8.23
CA ALA A 18 -0.08 38.23 -7.64
C ALA A 18 0.38 39.13 -6.47
N MET A 19 0.04 38.80 -5.21
CA MET A 19 0.66 39.41 -4.01
C MET A 19 0.58 38.53 -2.75
N PHE A 20 0.57 37.20 -2.87
CA PHE A 20 0.79 36.35 -1.69
C PHE A 20 1.89 35.33 -1.98
N SER A 21 3.13 35.82 -2.00
CA SER A 21 4.24 35.03 -1.47
C SER A 21 3.77 34.45 -0.15
N ARG A 22 3.69 33.12 -0.05
CA ARG A 22 3.47 32.45 1.23
C ARG A 22 4.67 32.76 2.11
N MET A 23 4.55 33.85 2.87
CA MET A 23 5.44 34.18 3.96
C MET A 23 5.43 32.97 4.90
N PRO A 24 6.58 32.37 5.24
CA PRO A 24 6.60 31.38 6.31
C PRO A 24 6.18 32.12 7.57
N LEU A 25 4.99 31.78 8.08
CA LEU A 25 4.46 32.29 9.33
C LEU A 25 5.56 32.15 10.41
N PRO A 26 5.96 33.25 11.07
CA PRO A 26 6.81 33.18 12.25
C PRO A 26 5.94 32.67 13.40
N GLY A 27 5.81 31.35 13.46
CA GLY A 27 5.04 30.61 14.46
C GLY A 27 5.54 29.18 14.55
N GLY A 28 6.85 29.02 14.43
CA GLY A 28 7.55 27.76 14.66
C GLY A 28 7.48 27.40 16.13
N GLY A 29 6.42 26.68 16.50
CA GLY A 29 6.35 25.92 17.75
C GLY A 29 5.92 26.73 18.96
N GLU A 30 4.63 26.97 19.09
CA GLU A 30 3.97 27.05 20.39
C GLU A 30 2.45 27.02 20.16
N MET A 31 1.81 25.98 20.68
CA MET A 31 0.38 25.92 20.99
C MET A 31 -0.52 26.75 20.06
N VAL A 32 -0.86 26.21 18.88
CA VAL A 32 -2.10 26.65 18.22
C VAL A 32 -3.21 26.36 19.24
N GLU A 33 -3.71 27.39 19.90
CA GLU A 33 -4.98 27.35 20.61
C GLU A 33 -6.05 27.08 19.56
N GLU A 34 -6.18 25.80 19.20
CA GLU A 34 -7.26 25.27 18.37
C GLU A 34 -8.54 25.68 19.10
N GLU A 35 -9.30 26.60 18.50
CA GLU A 35 -10.58 27.11 19.00
C GLU A 35 -11.36 25.95 19.66
N PRO A 36 -11.80 26.06 20.94
CA PRO A 36 -12.38 24.92 21.62
C PRO A 36 -13.68 24.49 20.93
N VAL A 37 -13.59 23.46 20.09
CA VAL A 37 -14.76 22.76 19.57
C VAL A 37 -15.54 22.28 20.78
N TYR A 38 -16.82 22.67 20.89
CA TYR A 38 -17.66 22.22 21.98
C TYR A 38 -17.78 20.69 21.91
N VAL A 39 -17.16 20.04 22.89
CA VAL A 39 -17.16 18.60 23.06
C VAL A 39 -17.84 18.26 24.39
N ASN A 40 -18.04 16.97 24.65
CA ASN A 40 -18.55 16.53 25.94
C ASN A 40 -17.65 17.04 27.08
N ALA A 41 -18.25 17.71 28.06
CA ALA A 41 -17.56 18.29 29.22
C ALA A 41 -16.65 17.30 29.94
N LYS A 42 -17.04 16.01 30.03
CA LYS A 42 -16.24 14.96 30.69
C LYS A 42 -14.99 14.55 29.91
N GLN A 43 -14.91 14.88 28.62
CA GLN A 43 -13.89 14.35 27.71
C GLN A 43 -12.86 15.41 27.30
N TYR A 44 -13.17 16.70 27.41
CA TYR A 44 -12.33 17.81 26.92
C TYR A 44 -10.84 17.67 27.26
N HIS A 45 -10.52 17.55 28.54
CA HIS A 45 -9.14 17.43 29.00
C HIS A 45 -8.44 16.16 28.48
N ARG A 46 -9.16 15.03 28.47
CA ARG A 46 -8.62 13.76 27.95
C ARG A 46 -8.38 13.80 26.45
N ILE A 47 -9.26 14.45 25.68
CA ILE A 47 -9.10 14.67 24.24
C ILE A 47 -7.83 15.46 23.98
N MET A 48 -7.62 16.56 24.71
CA MET A 48 -6.43 17.40 24.56
C MET A 48 -5.13 16.61 24.83
N VAL A 49 -5.08 15.84 25.91
CA VAL A 49 -3.90 14.99 26.22
C VAL A 49 -3.68 13.93 25.14
N ARG A 50 -4.75 13.29 24.64
CA ARG A 50 -4.64 12.26 23.58
C ARG A 50 -4.19 12.84 22.25
N ARG A 51 -4.56 14.08 21.92
CA ARG A 51 -4.06 14.80 20.74
C ARG A 51 -2.55 15.01 20.82
N GLN A 52 -2.04 15.51 21.95
CA GLN A 52 -0.61 15.66 22.18
C GLN A 52 0.14 14.31 22.10
N GLN A 53 -0.44 13.24 22.65
CA GLN A 53 0.15 11.90 22.57
C GLN A 53 0.19 11.38 21.12
N ARG A 54 -0.90 11.55 20.35
CA ARG A 54 -0.93 11.17 18.93
C ARG A 54 0.07 11.97 18.11
N ALA A 55 0.13 13.29 18.28
CA ALA A 55 1.11 14.14 17.60
C ALA A 55 2.55 13.68 17.87
N LYS A 56 2.87 13.33 19.13
CA LYS A 56 4.18 12.76 19.51
C LYS A 56 4.44 11.39 18.85
N LEU A 57 3.43 10.53 18.73
CA LEU A 57 3.57 9.22 18.10
C LEU A 57 3.67 9.32 16.57
N GLU A 58 2.89 10.19 15.94
CA GLU A 58 2.91 10.45 14.49
C GLU A 58 4.24 11.10 14.07
N ALA A 59 4.81 11.98 14.89
CA ALA A 59 6.17 12.51 14.66
C ALA A 59 7.25 11.41 14.72
N LYS A 60 7.06 10.38 15.56
CA LYS A 60 8.02 9.27 15.70
C LYS A 60 7.87 8.19 14.62
N LEU A 61 6.63 7.77 14.35
CA LEU A 61 6.31 6.64 13.46
C LEU A 61 6.01 7.08 12.02
N GLY A 62 5.85 8.38 11.78
CA GLY A 62 5.37 8.91 10.52
C GLY A 62 3.87 8.67 10.33
N ASN A 63 3.21 9.58 9.61
CA ASN A 63 1.83 9.40 9.22
C ASN A 63 1.70 8.16 8.32
N ALA A 64 0.93 7.15 8.75
CA ALA A 64 0.67 5.90 8.01
C ALA A 64 -0.24 6.12 6.78
N ARG A 65 0.09 7.11 5.94
CA ARG A 65 -0.79 7.64 4.88
C ARG A 65 -0.96 6.70 3.69
N GLN A 66 -0.11 5.69 3.51
CA GLN A 66 -0.35 4.62 2.53
C GLN A 66 -0.08 3.24 3.14
N ARG A 67 -1.13 2.41 3.19
CA ARG A 67 -1.01 1.01 3.57
C ARG A 67 -0.21 0.27 2.50
N LYS A 68 0.76 -0.54 2.92
CA LYS A 68 1.51 -1.42 2.00
C LYS A 68 0.60 -2.54 1.49
N ALA A 69 0.79 -2.97 0.25
CA ALA A 69 0.08 -4.12 -0.33
C ALA A 69 0.28 -5.41 0.49
N PHE A 70 1.46 -5.57 1.08
CA PHE A 70 1.78 -6.60 2.06
C PHE A 70 2.67 -6.02 3.17
N LEU A 71 2.55 -6.56 4.39
CA LEU A 71 3.34 -6.08 5.51
C LEU A 71 4.76 -6.66 5.51
N HIS A 72 4.92 -7.93 5.12
CA HIS A 72 6.19 -8.66 5.21
C HIS A 72 6.52 -9.37 3.90
N ALA A 73 7.73 -9.12 3.37
CA ALA A 73 8.19 -9.70 2.12
C ALA A 73 8.29 -11.24 2.16
N SER A 74 8.73 -11.82 3.28
CA SER A 74 8.81 -13.28 3.44
C SER A 74 7.43 -13.95 3.37
N ARG A 75 6.42 -13.36 4.01
CA ARG A 75 5.04 -13.85 3.98
C ARG A 75 4.45 -13.78 2.57
N HIS A 76 4.70 -12.69 1.86
CA HIS A 76 4.28 -12.56 0.46
C HIS A 76 4.93 -13.64 -0.42
N LYS A 77 6.25 -13.83 -0.32
CA LYS A 77 6.98 -14.90 -1.01
C LYS A 77 6.43 -16.29 -0.65
N HIS A 78 6.10 -16.54 0.61
CA HIS A 78 5.48 -17.80 1.04
C HIS A 78 4.12 -18.02 0.39
N ALA A 79 3.23 -17.01 0.40
CA ALA A 79 1.92 -17.10 -0.24
C ALA A 79 2.00 -17.32 -1.76
N MET A 80 3.04 -16.83 -2.44
CA MET A 80 3.24 -17.05 -3.87
C MET A 80 3.71 -18.47 -4.21
N ARG A 81 4.54 -19.10 -3.36
CA ARG A 81 5.05 -20.47 -3.60
C ARG A 81 4.09 -21.59 -3.22
N ARG A 82 3.00 -21.30 -2.50
CA ARG A 82 2.07 -22.34 -2.07
C ARG A 82 1.31 -22.91 -3.28
N PRO A 83 1.17 -24.25 -3.37
CA PRO A 83 0.42 -24.87 -4.45
C PRO A 83 -1.06 -24.49 -4.35
N ARG A 84 -1.68 -24.27 -5.51
CA ARG A 84 -3.05 -23.77 -5.63
C ARG A 84 -3.90 -24.75 -6.43
N GLY A 85 -5.14 -24.91 -6.01
CA GLY A 85 -6.14 -25.68 -6.75
C GLY A 85 -6.81 -24.84 -7.84
N PRO A 86 -7.67 -25.47 -8.66
CA PRO A 86 -8.51 -24.75 -9.62
C PRO A 86 -9.42 -23.78 -8.85
N GLY A 87 -9.30 -22.48 -9.13
CA GLY A 87 -9.98 -21.40 -8.39
C GLY A 87 -9.09 -20.59 -7.43
N GLY A 88 -7.78 -20.84 -7.40
CA GLY A 88 -6.80 -19.97 -6.73
C GLY A 88 -6.74 -20.11 -5.21
N ARG A 89 -7.57 -21.00 -4.62
CA ARG A 89 -7.47 -21.42 -3.22
C ARG A 89 -6.18 -22.21 -3.02
N PHE A 90 -5.61 -22.12 -1.82
CA PHE A 90 -4.55 -23.03 -1.44
C PHE A 90 -5.11 -24.42 -1.24
N LEU A 91 -4.36 -25.42 -1.68
CA LEU A 91 -4.70 -26.81 -1.47
C LEU A 91 -4.64 -27.15 0.02
N THR A 92 -5.53 -28.05 0.42
CA THR A 92 -5.50 -28.68 1.74
C THR A 92 -4.34 -29.66 1.83
N LYS A 93 -3.95 -30.06 3.04
CA LYS A 93 -2.82 -30.98 3.23
C LYS A 93 -3.06 -32.34 2.56
N GLU A 94 -4.30 -32.81 2.57
CA GLU A 94 -4.70 -34.07 1.95
C GLU A 94 -4.58 -34.02 0.44
N GLU A 95 -5.03 -32.92 -0.19
CA GLU A 95 -4.91 -32.69 -1.62
C GLU A 95 -3.45 -32.50 -2.07
N ILE A 96 -2.62 -31.82 -1.26
CA ILE A 96 -1.17 -31.71 -1.52
C ILE A 96 -0.52 -33.09 -1.53
N ALA A 97 -0.80 -33.92 -0.53
CA ALA A 97 -0.24 -35.27 -0.46
C ALA A 97 -0.75 -36.20 -1.58
N ALA A 98 -1.92 -35.93 -2.16
CA ALA A 98 -2.40 -36.63 -3.35
C ALA A 98 -1.63 -36.18 -4.60
N LEU A 99 -1.47 -34.87 -4.80
CA LEU A 99 -0.70 -34.32 -5.92
C LEU A 99 0.77 -34.71 -5.88
N ASP A 100 1.42 -34.65 -4.71
CA ASP A 100 2.82 -35.07 -4.56
C ASP A 100 2.99 -36.57 -4.93
N ARG A 101 1.98 -37.41 -4.63
CA ARG A 101 1.96 -38.83 -5.00
C ARG A 101 1.76 -39.02 -6.51
N GLU A 102 0.85 -38.28 -7.12
CA GLU A 102 0.61 -38.31 -8.56
C GLU A 102 1.83 -37.81 -9.35
N GLU A 103 2.45 -36.70 -8.91
CA GLU A 103 3.68 -36.16 -9.50
C GLU A 103 4.84 -37.15 -9.39
N ALA A 104 4.99 -37.84 -8.24
CA ALA A 104 6.00 -38.89 -8.08
C ALA A 104 5.78 -40.09 -9.01
N MET A 105 4.53 -40.53 -9.20
CA MET A 105 4.20 -41.62 -10.14
C MET A 105 4.45 -41.20 -11.59
N ALA A 106 4.11 -39.97 -11.97
CA ALA A 106 4.35 -39.42 -13.30
C ALA A 106 5.86 -39.29 -13.60
N ALA A 107 6.65 -38.82 -12.63
CA ALA A 107 8.11 -38.74 -12.76
C ALA A 107 8.74 -40.13 -12.95
N ALA A 108 8.30 -41.14 -12.20
CA ALA A 108 8.78 -42.52 -12.36
C ALA A 108 8.49 -43.08 -13.76
N ALA A 109 7.28 -42.87 -14.28
CA ALA A 109 6.91 -43.28 -15.64
C ALA A 109 7.78 -42.60 -16.71
N HIS A 110 8.10 -41.31 -16.53
CA HIS A 110 8.91 -40.57 -17.51
C HIS A 110 10.36 -41.08 -17.57
N THR A 111 10.94 -41.48 -16.43
CA THR A 111 12.29 -42.07 -16.39
C THR A 111 12.39 -43.47 -17.00
N GLY A 112 11.28 -44.20 -17.11
CA GLY A 112 11.23 -45.52 -17.76
C GLY A 112 11.27 -45.43 -19.28
N SER A 113 10.59 -44.43 -19.86
CA SER A 113 10.49 -44.24 -21.31
C SER A 113 11.80 -43.82 -22.00
N ASP A 114 12.73 -43.18 -21.29
CA ASP A 114 14.03 -42.78 -21.86
C ASP A 114 15.03 -43.94 -21.95
N LYS A 115 14.85 -45.02 -21.17
CA LYS A 115 15.71 -46.20 -21.22
C LYS A 115 15.37 -47.15 -22.37
N GLU A 116 14.12 -47.17 -22.83
CA GLU A 116 13.65 -48.06 -23.91
C GLU A 116 13.95 -47.54 -25.32
N LYS A 117 14.33 -46.26 -25.48
CA LYS A 117 14.62 -45.64 -26.80
C LYS A 117 16.10 -45.69 -27.22
N ILE A 118 16.99 -46.25 -26.39
CA ILE A 118 18.44 -46.28 -26.62
C ILE A 118 18.92 -47.64 -27.20
N VAL A 119 18.02 -48.61 -27.42
CA VAL A 119 18.36 -49.90 -28.06
C VAL A 119 17.93 -49.94 -29.51
#